data_AF-A0A5Q4T1E7-F1
#
_entry.id   AF-A0A5Q4T1E7-F1
#
_cell.length_a   1.000
_cell.length_b   1.000
_cell.length_c   1.000
_cell.angle_alpha   90.00
_cell.angle_beta   90.00
_cell.angle_gamma   90.00
#
_symmetry.space_group_name_H-M   'P 1'
#
loop_
_entity.id
_entity.type
_entity.pdbx_description
1 polymer ?
#
loop_
_entity_poly.entity_id
_entity_poly.type
_entity_poly.pdbx_seq_one_letter_code
_entity_poly.pdbx_strand_id
1 'polypeptide(L)'
;MWFLAGSFGTKVSRTCTVPGGLPIAFPVVNRLAPARDCAAFLRTAEGSVFLDGEPVAADTCPAEALAVEGSAGNAVTGEDATMLTEGRGMRVQLPPLKPGRHALKIRGRSADFSLAVDYTLRVGDTAGRHT
;
A
#
# COMPACT_ATOMS: atom_id res chain seq x y z
N MET A 1 13.61 2.71 -1.04
CA MET A 1 12.24 2.14 -1.15
C MET A 1 11.33 3.24 -1.68
N TRP A 2 10.43 2.92 -2.61
CA TRP A 2 9.39 3.80 -3.12
C TRP A 2 8.02 3.27 -2.70
N PHE A 3 7.14 4.12 -2.18
CA PHE A 3 5.83 3.70 -1.69
C PHE A 3 4.71 4.12 -2.65
N LEU A 4 3.84 3.19 -3.04
CA LEU A 4 2.63 3.50 -3.81
C LEU A 4 1.40 3.54 -2.89
N ALA A 5 0.51 4.48 -3.17
CA ALA A 5 -0.71 4.67 -2.39
C ALA A 5 -1.82 3.65 -2.74
N GLY A 6 -2.61 3.26 -1.75
CA GLY A 6 -3.90 2.60 -1.96
C GLY A 6 -5.01 3.60 -2.34
N SER A 7 -6.27 3.21 -2.17
CA SER A 7 -7.42 4.12 -2.22
C SER A 7 -8.30 3.91 -0.98
N PHE A 8 -9.18 4.87 -0.71
CA PHE A 8 -10.11 4.83 0.42
C PHE A 8 -11.41 4.09 0.06
N GLY A 9 -11.29 2.85 -0.45
CA GLY A 9 -12.46 2.00 -0.71
C GLY A 9 -13.12 2.21 -2.08
N THR A 10 -12.37 2.74 -3.05
CA THR A 10 -12.86 3.00 -4.42
C THR A 10 -11.94 2.41 -5.47
N LYS A 11 -12.43 2.32 -6.71
CA LYS A 11 -11.58 2.02 -7.87
C LYS A 11 -10.97 3.32 -8.39
N VAL A 12 -9.65 3.34 -8.55
CA VAL A 12 -8.92 4.47 -9.14
C VAL A 12 -7.88 4.00 -10.16
N SER A 13 -7.60 4.83 -11.15
CA SER A 13 -6.50 4.65 -12.11
C SER A 13 -5.45 5.74 -11.88
N ARG A 14 -4.18 5.37 -11.89
CA ARG A 14 -3.07 6.30 -11.61
C ARG A 14 -1.92 6.10 -12.58
N THR A 15 -1.24 7.19 -12.92
CA THR A 15 0.07 7.15 -13.59
C THR A 15 1.11 7.74 -12.65
N CYS A 16 2.18 7.00 -12.37
CA CYS A 16 3.25 7.44 -11.48
C CYS A 16 4.62 7.26 -12.15
N THR A 17 5.48 8.27 -12.01
CA THR A 17 6.90 8.14 -12.31
C THR A 17 7.61 7.61 -11.07
N VAL A 18 8.35 6.52 -11.22
CA VAL A 18 9.09 5.85 -10.13
C VAL A 18 10.58 5.89 -10.46
N PRO A 19 11.47 6.25 -9.53
CA PRO A 19 12.91 6.18 -9.77
C PRO A 19 13.36 4.73 -10.01
N GLY A 20 14.23 4.52 -11.00
CA GLY A 20 14.84 3.21 -11.22
C GLY A 20 15.76 2.81 -10.08
N GLY A 21 15.91 1.50 -9.87
CA GLY A 21 16.80 0.95 -8.85
C GLY A 21 16.26 0.98 -7.41
N LEU A 22 15.08 1.55 -7.17
CA LEU A 22 14.43 1.50 -5.85
C LEU A 22 13.43 0.35 -5.76
N PRO A 23 13.47 -0.48 -4.70
CA PRO A 23 12.39 -1.41 -4.39
C PRO A 23 11.07 -0.66 -4.20
N ILE A 24 9.95 -1.29 -4.52
CA ILE A 24 8.61 -0.69 -4.45
C ILE A 24 7.79 -1.42 -3.37
N ALA A 25 7.09 -0.68 -2.51
CA ALA A 25 6.18 -1.23 -1.52
C ALA A 25 4.80 -0.58 -1.59
N PHE A 26 3.74 -1.36 -1.38
CA PHE A 26 2.37 -0.84 -1.36
C PHE A 26 1.42 -1.71 -0.54
N PRO A 27 0.38 -1.11 0.06
CA PRO A 27 -0.70 -1.85 0.68
C PRO A 27 -1.57 -2.50 -0.40
N VAL A 28 -1.98 -3.74 -0.16
CA VAL A 28 -3.06 -4.39 -0.91
C VAL A 28 -4.40 -4.04 -0.27
N VAL A 29 -4.47 -4.19 1.05
CA VAL A 29 -5.58 -3.74 1.90
C VAL A 29 -5.06 -3.59 3.31
N ASN A 30 -5.35 -2.48 3.99
CA ASN A 30 -4.91 -2.24 5.36
C ASN A 30 -5.88 -1.33 6.11
N ARG A 31 -5.72 -1.30 7.43
CA ARG A 31 -6.47 -0.42 8.33
C ARG A 31 -5.55 0.08 9.44
N LEU A 32 -5.82 1.31 9.87
CA LEU A 32 -5.34 1.87 11.14
C LEU A 32 -6.53 1.89 12.09
N ALA A 33 -6.47 1.15 13.20
CA ALA A 33 -7.57 1.04 14.15
C ALA A 33 -7.07 0.48 15.50
N PRO A 34 -7.87 0.59 16.60
CA PRO A 34 -7.58 -0.12 17.84
C PRO A 34 -7.33 -1.61 17.60
N ALA A 35 -6.46 -2.22 18.41
CA ALA A 35 -5.90 -3.56 18.18
C ALA A 35 -6.95 -4.63 17.85
N ARG A 36 -8.07 -4.67 18.59
CA ARG A 36 -9.17 -5.62 18.38
C ARG A 36 -9.77 -5.51 16.98
N ASP A 37 -10.04 -4.29 16.54
CA ASP A 37 -10.73 -4.03 15.28
C ASP A 37 -9.77 -4.19 14.10
N CYS A 38 -8.50 -3.83 14.27
CA CYS A 38 -7.46 -4.08 13.29
C CYS A 38 -7.20 -5.57 13.10
N ALA A 39 -7.19 -6.35 14.18
CA ALA A 39 -7.10 -7.82 14.12
C ALA A 39 -8.33 -8.44 13.45
N ALA A 40 -9.53 -7.92 13.71
CA ALA A 40 -10.76 -8.36 13.05
C ALA A 40 -10.73 -8.11 11.54
N PHE A 41 -10.24 -6.95 11.13
CA PHE A 41 -10.05 -6.61 9.73
C PHE A 41 -9.09 -7.58 9.04
N LEU A 42 -7.91 -7.83 9.62
CA LEU A 42 -6.92 -8.72 9.00
C LEU A 42 -7.44 -10.16 8.80
N ARG A 43 -8.32 -10.66 9.68
CA ARG A 43 -8.88 -12.02 9.56
C ARG A 43 -9.73 -12.23 8.30
N THR A 44 -10.32 -11.18 7.76
CA THR A 44 -11.15 -11.23 6.54
C THR A 44 -10.47 -10.61 5.34
N ALA A 45 -9.17 -10.30 5.45
CA ALA A 45 -8.43 -9.62 4.41
C ALA A 45 -8.09 -10.58 3.28
N GLU A 46 -8.46 -10.18 2.08
CA GLU A 46 -8.13 -10.88 0.84
C GLU A 46 -7.58 -9.88 -0.17
N GLY A 47 -6.71 -10.35 -1.05
CA GLY A 47 -6.13 -9.49 -2.07
C GLY A 47 -5.51 -10.25 -3.23
N SER A 48 -5.53 -9.61 -4.39
CA SER A 48 -4.82 -10.06 -5.58
C SER A 48 -4.04 -8.90 -6.18
N VAL A 49 -2.82 -9.21 -6.63
CA VAL A 49 -1.90 -8.26 -7.23
C VAL A 49 -1.34 -8.85 -8.51
N PHE A 50 -1.34 -8.07 -9.58
CA PHE A 50 -0.77 -8.45 -10.86
C PHE A 50 0.20 -7.38 -11.35
N LEU A 51 1.44 -7.78 -11.64
CA LEU A 51 2.46 -6.95 -12.27
C LEU A 51 2.67 -7.46 -13.71
N ASP A 52 2.39 -6.60 -14.68
CA ASP A 52 2.46 -6.91 -16.11
C ASP A 52 1.67 -8.17 -16.53
N GLY A 53 0.60 -8.47 -15.78
CA GLY A 53 -0.23 -9.66 -15.99
C GLY A 53 0.15 -10.85 -15.12
N GLU A 54 1.32 -10.85 -14.49
CA GLU A 54 1.79 -11.94 -13.63
C GLU A 54 1.37 -11.75 -12.18
N PRO A 55 0.87 -12.79 -11.49
CA PRO A 55 0.46 -12.68 -10.09
C PRO A 55 1.67 -12.44 -9.18
N VAL A 56 1.49 -11.57 -8.19
CA VAL A 56 2.48 -11.27 -7.16
C VAL A 56 1.92 -11.63 -5.79
N ALA A 57 2.69 -12.39 -5.01
CA ALA A 57 2.32 -12.76 -3.65
C ALA A 57 2.31 -11.53 -2.72
N ALA A 58 1.29 -11.46 -1.87
CA ALA A 58 1.17 -10.46 -0.83
C ALA A 58 1.42 -11.09 0.54
N ASP A 59 2.16 -10.38 1.37
CA ASP A 59 2.44 -10.77 2.75
C ASP A 59 1.49 -10.09 3.71
N THR A 60 1.07 -10.78 4.75
CA THR A 60 0.41 -10.15 5.90
C THR A 60 1.44 -9.42 6.75
N CYS A 61 1.21 -8.14 7.02
CA CYS A 61 2.01 -7.42 7.99
C CYS A 61 1.52 -7.79 9.40
N PRO A 62 2.39 -8.35 10.27
CA PRO A 62 2.04 -8.56 11.67
C PRO A 62 1.80 -7.22 12.36
N ALA A 63 1.04 -7.23 13.44
CA ALA A 63 0.73 -6.02 14.19
C ALA A 63 1.96 -5.43 14.85
N GLU A 64 2.02 -4.11 14.82
CA GLU A 64 2.85 -3.30 15.69
C GLU A 64 1.97 -2.21 16.29
N ALA A 65 2.04 -2.06 17.61
CA ALA A 65 1.38 -0.95 18.31
C ALA A 65 2.16 0.34 18.02
N LEU A 66 1.46 1.37 17.58
CA LEU A 66 2.03 2.61 17.12
C LEU A 66 1.38 3.77 17.88
N ALA A 67 2.19 4.64 18.46
CA ALA A 67 1.75 5.96 18.86
C ALA A 67 1.69 6.83 17.59
N VAL A 68 0.50 7.32 17.25
CA VAL A 68 0.27 8.14 16.06
C VAL A 68 -0.16 9.53 16.52
N GLU A 69 0.57 10.54 16.06
CA GLU A 69 0.16 11.94 16.17
C GLU A 69 -0.71 12.30 14.97
N GLY A 70 -2.00 12.49 15.23
CA GLY A 70 -2.96 12.92 14.24
C GLY A 70 -2.84 14.40 13.94
N SER A 71 -3.27 14.78 12.73
CA SER A 71 -3.47 16.17 12.36
C SER A 71 -4.87 16.42 11.81
N ALA A 72 -5.45 17.57 12.12
CA ALA A 72 -6.76 17.99 11.67
C ALA A 72 -6.87 17.98 10.14
N GLY A 73 -7.93 17.36 9.62
CA GLY A 73 -8.19 17.25 8.19
C GLY A 73 -7.38 16.15 7.47
N ASN A 74 -6.55 15.39 8.19
CA ASN A 74 -5.90 14.21 7.64
C ASN A 74 -6.95 13.10 7.35
N ALA A 75 -6.94 12.55 6.15
CA ALA A 75 -7.93 11.54 5.71
C ALA A 75 -7.86 10.19 6.47
N VAL A 76 -6.84 9.99 7.32
CA VAL A 76 -6.65 8.78 8.14
C VAL A 76 -6.88 9.08 9.62
N THR A 77 -6.31 10.16 10.16
CA THR A 77 -6.37 10.46 11.61
C THR A 77 -7.46 11.46 11.99
N GLY A 78 -7.92 12.30 11.06
CA GLY A 78 -9.05 13.23 11.21
C GLY A 78 -8.80 14.47 12.09
N GLU A 79 -8.18 14.28 13.26
CA GLU A 79 -8.10 15.27 14.35
C GLU A 79 -6.66 15.47 14.83
N ASP A 80 -6.41 16.63 15.45
CA ASP A 80 -5.16 16.92 16.16
C ASP A 80 -5.16 16.21 17.52
N ALA A 81 -4.83 14.92 17.52
CA ALA A 81 -4.78 14.10 18.73
C ALA A 81 -3.74 12.98 18.63
N THR A 82 -3.09 12.67 19.75
CA THR A 82 -2.25 11.48 19.88
C THR A 82 -3.11 10.27 20.22
N MET A 83 -2.94 9.18 19.46
CA MET A 83 -3.67 7.93 19.65
C MET A 83 -2.72 6.74 19.66
N LEU A 84 -2.99 5.78 20.54
CA LEU A 84 -2.37 4.45 20.49
C LEU A 84 -3.25 3.54 19.63
N THR A 85 -2.68 3.06 18.52
CA THR A 85 -3.43 2.31 17.51
C THR A 85 -2.54 1.23 16.89
N GLU A 86 -3.11 0.34 16.08
CA GLU A 86 -2.33 -0.63 15.29
C GLU A 86 -2.56 -0.41 13.81
N GLY A 87 -1.52 -0.67 13.01
CA GLY A 87 -1.64 -0.84 11.57
C GLY A 87 -1.60 -2.32 11.22
N ARG A 88 -2.66 -2.86 10.60
CA ARG A 88 -2.67 -4.24 10.08
C ARG A 88 -3.16 -4.30 8.65
N GLY A 89 -2.66 -5.25 7.87
CA GLY A 89 -3.09 -5.46 6.49
C GLY A 89 -2.20 -6.41 5.69
N MET A 90 -2.54 -6.53 4.41
CA MET A 90 -1.72 -7.21 3.41
C MET A 90 -0.91 -6.18 2.62
N ARG A 91 0.34 -6.50 2.31
CA ARG A 91 1.28 -5.64 1.58
C ARG A 91 2.06 -6.43 0.55
N VAL A 92 2.63 -5.74 -0.43
CA VAL A 92 3.61 -6.31 -1.35
C VAL A 92 4.89 -5.48 -1.26
N GLN A 93 6.03 -6.16 -1.31
CA GLN A 93 7.33 -5.57 -1.59
C GLN A 93 7.89 -6.18 -2.87
N LEU A 94 8.09 -5.35 -3.89
CA LEU A 94 8.73 -5.73 -5.14
C LEU A 94 10.21 -5.35 -5.10
N PRO A 95 11.10 -6.14 -5.74
CA PRO A 95 12.43 -5.66 -6.07
C PRO A 95 12.34 -4.44 -7.02
N PRO A 96 13.45 -3.72 -7.25
CA PRO A 96 13.48 -2.67 -8.26
C PRO A 96 12.98 -3.19 -9.61
N LEU A 97 12.05 -2.47 -10.21
CA LEU A 97 11.58 -2.78 -11.56
C LEU A 97 12.61 -2.32 -12.58
N LYS A 98 12.60 -2.95 -13.75
CA LYS A 98 13.41 -2.51 -14.90
C LYS A 98 12.94 -1.13 -15.36
N PRO A 99 13.82 -0.30 -15.95
CA PRO A 99 13.38 0.94 -16.60
C PRO A 99 12.33 0.65 -17.67
N GLY A 100 11.32 1.51 -17.77
CA GLY A 100 10.24 1.36 -18.74
C GLY A 100 8.83 1.49 -18.14
N ARG A 101 7.83 1.04 -18.92
CA ARG A 101 6.41 1.12 -18.55
C ARG A 101 5.94 -0.22 -18.00
N HIS A 102 5.37 -0.19 -16.80
CA HIS A 102 4.77 -1.37 -16.15
C HIS A 102 3.30 -1.13 -15.81
N ALA A 103 2.50 -2.18 -15.89
CA ALA A 103 1.11 -2.20 -15.44
C ALA A 103 1.02 -2.93 -14.10
N LEU A 104 0.50 -2.26 -13.08
CA LEU A 104 0.30 -2.86 -11.76
C LEU A 104 -1.18 -2.76 -11.37
N LYS A 105 -1.81 -3.90 -11.10
CA LYS A 105 -3.20 -3.98 -10.65
C LYS A 105 -3.24 -4.48 -9.22
N ILE A 106 -3.91 -3.73 -8.36
CA ILE A 106 -4.09 -4.06 -6.94
C ILE A 106 -5.58 -4.20 -6.68
N ARG A 107 -6.00 -5.32 -6.07
CA ARG A 107 -7.36 -5.55 -5.58
C ARG A 107 -7.28 -5.98 -4.14
N GLY A 108 -8.01 -5.29 -3.27
CA GLY A 108 -8.03 -5.58 -1.85
C GLY A 108 -9.46 -5.54 -1.31
N ARG A 109 -9.78 -6.44 -0.40
CA ARG A 109 -11.07 -6.46 0.29
C ARG A 109 -10.89 -6.94 1.73
N SER A 110 -11.71 -6.42 2.62
CA SER A 110 -11.88 -6.95 3.97
C SER A 110 -13.23 -6.48 4.51
N ALA A 111 -14.03 -7.39 5.06
CA ALA A 111 -15.40 -7.11 5.49
C ALA A 111 -16.23 -6.42 4.37
N ASP A 112 -16.75 -5.23 4.65
CA ASP A 112 -17.50 -4.36 3.73
C ASP A 112 -16.60 -3.41 2.91
N PHE A 113 -15.31 -3.32 3.25
CA PHE A 113 -14.35 -2.47 2.58
C PHE A 113 -13.73 -3.17 1.37
N SER A 114 -13.71 -2.50 0.21
CA SER A 114 -13.03 -2.99 -0.99
C SER A 114 -12.36 -1.85 -1.76
N LEU A 115 -11.17 -2.09 -2.28
CA LEU A 115 -10.43 -1.12 -3.10
C LEU A 115 -9.89 -1.77 -4.38
N ALA A 116 -9.66 -0.92 -5.38
CA ALA A 116 -8.96 -1.30 -6.58
C ALA A 116 -8.09 -0.15 -7.08
N VAL A 117 -6.84 -0.46 -7.43
CA VAL A 117 -5.93 0.51 -8.04
C VAL A 117 -5.34 -0.08 -9.31
N ASP A 118 -5.48 0.66 -10.41
CA ASP A 118 -4.84 0.34 -11.69
C ASP A 118 -3.73 1.37 -11.94
N TYR A 119 -2.49 0.95 -11.78
CA TYR A 119 -1.30 1.75 -11.98
C TYR A 119 -0.73 1.56 -13.39
N THR A 120 -0.38 2.68 -14.02
CA THR A 120 0.69 2.77 -14.99
C THR A 120 1.93 3.31 -14.28
N LEU A 121 2.98 2.50 -14.18
CA LEU A 121 4.27 2.94 -13.64
C LEU A 121 5.20 3.29 -14.80
N ARG A 122 5.85 4.45 -14.72
CA ARG A 122 6.94 4.88 -15.60
C ARG A 122 8.23 4.85 -14.78
N VAL A 123 9.01 3.79 -14.92
CA VAL A 123 10.23 3.57 -14.16
C VAL A 123 11.39 4.19 -14.92
N GLY A 124 12.07 5.15 -14.29
CA GLY A 124 13.26 5.79 -14.86
C GLY A 124 14.49 4.87 -14.82
N ASP A 125 15.61 5.36 -15.33
CA ASP A 125 16.89 4.66 -15.19
C ASP A 125 17.29 4.51 -13.73
N THR A 126 18.10 3.50 -13.43
CA THR A 126 18.71 3.34 -12.12
C THR A 126 19.49 4.60 -11.79
N ALA A 127 19.15 5.26 -10.69
CA ALA A 127 19.94 6.38 -10.21
C ALA A 127 21.39 5.90 -10.01
N GLY A 128 22.30 6.40 -10.86
CA GLY A 128 23.72 6.13 -10.71
C GLY A 128 24.13 6.59 -9.32
N ARG A 129 24.84 5.72 -8.57
CA ARG A 129 25.52 6.17 -7.36
C ARG A 129 26.54 7.21 -7.80
N HIS A 130 26.27 8.49 -7.56
CA HIS A 130 27.34 9.47 -7.50
C HIS A 130 28.19 9.07 -6.29
N THR A 131 29.31 8.40 -6.56
CA THR A 131 30.42 8.20 -5.62
C THR A 131 31.17 9.50 -5.39
#